data_AF-A0A2D5E8E9-F1
#
_entry.id   AF-A0A2D5E8E9-F1
#
_cell.length_a   1.000
_cell.length_b   1.000
_cell.length_c   1.000
_cell.angle_alpha   90.00
_cell.angle_beta   90.00
_cell.angle_gamma   90.00
#
_symmetry.space_group_name_H-M   'P 1'
#
loop_
_entity.id
_entity.type
_entity.pdbx_description
1 polymer ?
#
loop_
_entity_poly.entity_id
_entity_poly.type
_entity_poly.pdbx_seq_one_letter_code
_entity_poly.pdbx_strand_id
1 'polypeptide(L)'
;MPTCGLGTSRRGIQITRFRGGMRFPRRGDGRMEGERGRRVCSLRSSYEAGSRKDLAGSPDSGSPSQTQTSRSELGLPGGSSPIFGPNWGCDGVPSPPMKDSNPVPWPDSVRRVAFLFAMSAEGLGFAEALGLEDRGRLDPDLASHWFEGRFSPVGDDRPESEIEIAVAFAGTDPTHGVDQIGTVPATLTAYKLLRRFKPDLLVNAGTCGGFHARGGRVGSLYLGAKAFLFHDRRIPLPGFDAFGLGRIPADHPKALLGLLNAEPGVVSTGDSFTPTEAELAFFETEGVHVKDMEAAAVARLAASLQVPFLAVKAVTDLVDRPEPEEESFLRNLERVSAMLQERLHRMLGWF
;
A
#
# COMPACT_ATOMS: atom_id res chain seq x y z
N MET A 1 -42.06 -31.98 -63.51
CA MET A 1 -42.28 -32.76 -62.26
C MET A 1 -41.62 -32.00 -61.12
N PRO A 2 -42.28 -31.83 -59.94
CA PRO A 2 -41.74 -31.03 -58.85
C PRO A 2 -40.97 -31.87 -57.81
N THR A 3 -40.46 -31.15 -56.81
CA THR A 3 -39.92 -31.58 -55.48
C THR A 3 -38.43 -31.93 -55.43
N CYS A 4 -37.56 -31.44 -54.53
CA CYS A 4 -37.57 -30.93 -53.13
C CYS A 4 -36.75 -31.93 -52.28
N GLY A 5 -35.74 -31.45 -51.55
CA GLY A 5 -35.07 -32.27 -50.53
C GLY A 5 -33.75 -31.71 -49.98
N LEU A 6 -33.85 -31.17 -48.75
CA LEU A 6 -32.97 -31.36 -47.57
C LEU A 6 -31.50 -30.88 -47.65
N GLY A 7 -30.91 -30.27 -46.62
CA GLY A 7 -31.33 -29.98 -45.26
C GLY A 7 -30.12 -29.45 -44.46
N THR A 8 -30.32 -28.41 -43.66
CA THR A 8 -29.33 -27.76 -42.81
C THR A 8 -29.13 -28.53 -41.49
N SER A 9 -27.88 -28.74 -41.06
CA SER A 9 -27.53 -29.31 -39.75
C SER A 9 -26.94 -28.25 -38.82
N ARG A 10 -27.70 -27.85 -37.80
CA ARG A 10 -27.22 -27.16 -36.59
C ARG A 10 -27.24 -28.19 -35.45
N ARG A 11 -26.10 -28.42 -34.79
CA ARG A 11 -26.03 -29.19 -33.53
C ARG A 11 -26.24 -28.24 -32.36
N GLY A 12 -27.36 -28.39 -31.66
CA GLY A 12 -27.58 -27.84 -30.33
C GLY A 12 -27.16 -28.87 -29.27
N ILE A 13 -26.42 -28.42 -28.26
CA ILE A 13 -26.09 -29.19 -27.07
C ILE A 13 -27.16 -28.89 -26.01
N GLN A 14 -27.86 -29.92 -25.55
CA GLN A 14 -28.82 -29.85 -24.45
C GLN A 14 -28.09 -29.87 -23.10
N ILE A 15 -28.46 -28.96 -22.20
CA ILE A 15 -28.07 -28.96 -20.78
C ILE A 15 -29.23 -29.55 -19.98
N THR A 16 -29.03 -30.74 -19.43
CA THR A 16 -29.98 -31.45 -18.57
C THR A 16 -29.92 -30.91 -17.15
N ARG A 17 -31.05 -30.38 -16.65
CA ARG A 17 -31.24 -30.00 -15.24
C ARG A 17 -31.38 -31.24 -14.36
N PHE A 18 -30.48 -31.42 -13.39
CA PHE A 18 -30.67 -32.35 -12.28
C PHE A 18 -31.51 -31.69 -11.17
N ARG A 19 -32.69 -32.27 -10.88
CA ARG A 19 -33.50 -32.01 -9.68
C ARG A 19 -33.26 -33.16 -8.71
N GLY A 20 -32.55 -32.92 -7.61
CA GLY A 20 -32.45 -33.83 -6.46
C GLY A 20 -33.16 -33.23 -5.26
N GLY A 21 -34.33 -33.77 -4.90
CA GLY A 21 -35.07 -33.37 -3.70
C GLY A 21 -34.57 -34.09 -2.46
N MET A 22 -34.28 -33.32 -1.39
CA MET A 22 -33.99 -33.86 -0.06
C MET A 22 -35.30 -34.20 0.67
N ARG A 23 -35.37 -35.42 1.23
CA ARG A 23 -36.36 -35.84 2.22
C ARG A 23 -35.78 -35.62 3.63
N PHE A 24 -36.55 -35.00 4.51
CA PHE A 24 -36.25 -34.90 5.95
C PHE A 24 -36.76 -36.15 6.69
N PRO A 25 -36.00 -36.69 7.66
CA PRO A 25 -36.55 -37.50 8.74
C PRO A 25 -36.75 -36.69 10.03
N ARG A 26 -37.67 -37.21 10.86
CA ARG A 26 -38.28 -36.62 12.05
C ARG A 26 -37.33 -36.49 13.25
N ARG A 27 -37.65 -35.52 14.12
CA ARG A 27 -37.04 -35.28 15.44
C ARG A 27 -37.27 -36.46 16.40
N GLY A 28 -36.25 -36.78 17.18
CA GLY A 28 -36.29 -37.55 18.42
C GLY A 28 -35.21 -37.02 19.37
N ASP A 29 -35.59 -36.84 20.64
CA ASP A 29 -34.84 -36.20 21.74
C ASP A 29 -33.46 -36.80 22.05
N GLY A 30 -32.54 -35.98 22.59
CA GLY A 30 -31.36 -36.46 23.31
C GLY A 30 -30.16 -35.50 23.40
N ARG A 31 -30.14 -34.68 24.46
CA ARG A 31 -29.02 -34.01 25.20
C ARG A 31 -27.60 -33.86 24.57
N MET A 32 -27.23 -32.58 24.42
CA MET A 32 -26.03 -31.85 24.92
C MET A 32 -24.64 -32.52 24.99
N GLU A 33 -23.71 -31.95 24.20
CA GLU A 33 -22.32 -31.51 24.46
C GLU A 33 -21.59 -31.56 23.09
N GLY A 34 -20.87 -30.58 22.55
CA GLY A 34 -20.33 -29.31 23.00
C GLY A 34 -19.05 -29.04 22.18
N GLU A 35 -19.15 -28.76 20.87
CA GLU A 35 -17.97 -28.48 20.02
C GLU A 35 -18.14 -27.24 19.13
N ARG A 36 -17.03 -26.48 19.05
CA ARG A 36 -16.89 -25.13 18.52
C ARG A 36 -16.95 -25.12 16.99
N GLY A 37 -18.00 -24.50 16.44
CA GLY A 37 -18.15 -24.24 15.01
C GLY A 37 -17.55 -22.90 14.58
N ARG A 38 -16.67 -22.96 13.58
CA ARG A 38 -16.16 -21.85 12.77
C ARG A 38 -17.32 -21.00 12.23
N ARG A 39 -17.25 -19.68 12.36
CA ARG A 39 -18.15 -18.75 11.66
C ARG A 39 -17.44 -18.17 10.44
N VAL A 40 -17.91 -18.59 9.27
CA VAL A 40 -17.71 -17.92 7.99
C VAL A 40 -18.62 -16.69 8.00
N CYS A 41 -18.04 -15.50 7.92
CA CYS A 41 -18.79 -14.25 7.87
C CYS A 41 -18.94 -13.83 6.39
N SER A 42 -20.15 -13.91 5.86
CA SER A 42 -20.49 -13.36 4.55
C SER A 42 -20.94 -11.91 4.71
N LEU A 43 -20.22 -10.99 4.09
CA LEU A 43 -20.61 -9.58 4.00
C LEU A 43 -21.65 -9.44 2.87
N ARG A 44 -22.89 -9.09 3.24
CA ARG A 44 -23.86 -8.48 2.32
C ARG A 44 -23.95 -7.00 2.63
N SER A 45 -23.59 -6.19 1.64
CA SER A 45 -23.81 -4.75 1.61
C SER A 45 -25.30 -4.47 1.39
N SER A 46 -25.88 -3.59 2.21
CA SER A 46 -27.16 -2.95 1.93
C SER A 46 -27.07 -1.50 2.38
N TYR A 47 -26.82 -0.62 1.41
CA TYR A 47 -27.09 0.81 1.50
C TYR A 47 -28.55 1.03 1.09
N GLU A 48 -29.38 1.48 2.02
CA GLU A 48 -30.71 2.03 1.70
C GLU A 48 -30.67 3.56 1.84
N ALA A 49 -31.05 4.22 0.75
CA ALA A 49 -31.23 5.67 0.67
C ALA A 49 -32.54 6.07 1.36
N GLY A 50 -32.45 6.89 2.41
CA GLY A 50 -33.58 7.49 3.09
C GLY A 50 -33.71 8.98 2.77
N SER A 51 -34.59 9.31 1.84
CA SER A 51 -35.04 10.68 1.55
C SER A 51 -36.11 11.11 2.56
N ARG A 52 -36.01 12.31 3.16
CA ARG A 52 -37.16 13.04 3.69
C ARG A 52 -37.00 14.56 3.56
N LYS A 53 -38.08 15.15 3.05
CA LYS A 53 -38.34 16.56 2.75
C LYS A 53 -38.70 17.38 3.99
N ASP A 54 -38.34 18.66 3.91
CA ASP A 54 -39.06 19.90 4.25
C ASP A 54 -39.90 19.99 5.53
N LEU A 55 -39.59 21.00 6.35
CA LEU A 55 -40.59 21.89 6.95
C LEU A 55 -39.96 23.26 7.23
N ALA A 56 -40.61 24.31 6.73
CA ALA A 56 -40.24 25.71 6.81
C ALA A 56 -40.74 26.39 8.10
N GLY A 57 -40.07 27.48 8.49
CA GLY A 57 -40.53 28.43 9.51
C GLY A 57 -39.50 29.55 9.73
N SER A 58 -39.72 30.69 9.08
CA SER A 58 -38.96 31.95 9.20
C SER A 58 -39.50 32.84 10.35
N PRO A 59 -39.04 34.10 10.51
CA PRO A 59 -37.84 34.51 11.23
C PRO A 59 -38.18 35.42 12.43
N ASP A 60 -37.25 35.66 13.35
CA ASP A 60 -37.38 36.81 14.24
C ASP A 60 -36.06 37.53 14.50
N SER A 61 -36.17 38.85 14.46
CA SER A 61 -35.13 39.87 14.46
C SER A 61 -34.62 40.20 15.87
N GLY A 62 -33.31 40.43 16.00
CA GLY A 62 -32.74 41.01 17.21
C GLY A 62 -31.23 41.24 17.13
N SER A 63 -30.82 42.44 16.74
CA SER A 63 -29.44 42.96 16.80
C SER A 63 -29.09 43.46 18.23
N PRO A 64 -27.79 43.72 18.54
CA PRO A 64 -27.16 43.30 19.79
C PRO A 64 -27.13 44.36 20.89
N SER A 65 -27.18 43.93 22.16
CA SER A 65 -26.81 44.76 23.30
C SER A 65 -25.34 44.50 23.70
N GLN A 66 -24.56 45.58 23.67
CA GLN A 66 -23.24 45.65 24.25
C GLN A 66 -23.36 45.66 25.77
N THR A 67 -22.66 44.75 26.44
CA THR A 67 -22.33 44.89 27.86
C THR A 67 -20.84 44.73 28.02
N GLN A 68 -20.19 45.86 28.30
CA GLN A 68 -18.86 45.96 28.86
C GLN A 68 -18.82 45.18 30.18
N THR A 69 -17.88 44.24 30.30
CA THR A 69 -17.42 43.77 31.61
C THR A 69 -15.93 44.00 31.71
N SER A 70 -15.61 44.81 32.72
CA SER A 70 -14.30 45.27 33.16
C SER A 70 -13.34 44.13 33.48
N ARG A 71 -12.08 44.31 33.07
CA ARG A 71 -10.91 43.60 33.60
C ARG A 71 -10.90 43.70 35.12
N SER A 72 -10.96 42.56 35.81
CA SER A 72 -10.50 42.43 37.19
C SER A 72 -9.15 41.73 37.17
N GLU A 73 -8.10 42.49 37.47
CA GLU A 73 -6.77 41.97 37.78
C GLU A 73 -6.86 41.07 39.02
N LEU A 74 -6.50 39.80 38.86
CA LEU A 74 -6.17 38.91 39.98
C LEU A 74 -4.65 38.83 40.06
N GLY A 75 -4.10 39.50 41.08
CA GLY A 75 -2.70 39.42 41.44
C GLY A 75 -2.32 38.03 41.92
N LEU A 76 -1.25 37.48 41.35
CA LEU A 76 -0.57 36.29 41.85
C LEU A 76 0.70 36.74 42.61
N PRO A 77 0.98 36.19 43.80
CA PRO A 77 2.17 36.52 44.56
C PRO A 77 3.42 35.89 43.94
N GLY A 78 4.51 36.65 43.97
CA GLY A 78 5.78 36.31 43.33
C GLY A 78 6.52 35.12 43.96
N GLY A 79 7.39 34.52 43.16
CA GLY A 79 8.41 33.58 43.64
C GLY A 79 8.98 32.70 42.53
N SER A 80 10.29 32.85 42.31
CA SER A 80 11.20 32.03 41.48
C SER A 80 11.19 32.22 39.96
N SER A 81 12.16 33.01 39.50
CA SER A 81 12.64 33.08 38.12
C SER A 81 13.26 31.73 37.68
N PRO A 82 12.94 31.19 36.50
CA PRO A 82 13.84 30.28 35.82
C PRO A 82 14.93 31.09 35.11
N ILE A 83 16.17 30.67 35.31
CA ILE A 83 17.39 31.23 34.75
C ILE A 83 17.32 31.13 33.21
N PHE A 84 17.08 32.25 32.52
CA PHE A 84 17.37 32.37 31.08
C PHE A 84 18.85 32.69 30.91
N GLY A 85 19.64 31.70 30.47
CA GLY A 85 20.99 31.93 29.95
C GLY A 85 20.91 32.66 28.60
N PRO A 86 21.84 33.59 28.29
CA PRO A 86 21.78 34.38 27.07
C PRO A 86 22.42 33.62 25.89
N ASN A 87 21.91 33.88 24.68
CA ASN A 87 22.50 33.55 23.38
C ASN A 87 22.67 32.06 23.03
N TRP A 88 21.63 31.46 22.45
CA TRP A 88 21.84 30.57 21.31
C TRP A 88 22.03 31.45 20.08
N GLY A 89 23.26 31.95 19.89
CA GLY A 89 23.65 32.54 18.61
C GLY A 89 23.50 31.47 17.55
N CYS A 90 22.55 31.64 16.63
CA CYS A 90 22.47 30.86 15.40
C CYS A 90 23.58 31.34 14.46
N ASP A 91 24.83 31.25 14.88
CA ASP A 91 25.94 31.29 13.96
C ASP A 91 25.88 29.97 13.20
N GLY A 92 25.58 30.08 11.90
CA GLY A 92 25.35 28.96 11.01
C GLY A 92 26.45 27.93 11.14
N VAL A 93 26.17 26.83 11.83
CA VAL A 93 26.91 25.59 11.64
C VAL A 93 26.57 25.15 10.23
N PRO A 94 27.52 25.20 9.27
CA PRO A 94 27.24 24.68 7.94
C PRO A 94 26.85 23.21 8.12
N SER A 95 25.64 22.87 7.68
CA SER A 95 25.21 21.48 7.59
C SER A 95 26.31 20.72 6.84
N PRO A 96 26.83 19.61 7.38
CA PRO A 96 27.82 18.82 6.66
C PRO A 96 27.24 18.49 5.28
N PRO A 97 28.04 18.58 4.20
CA PRO A 97 27.53 18.22 2.89
C PRO A 97 26.92 16.83 2.98
N MET A 98 25.66 16.70 2.54
CA MET A 98 25.05 15.39 2.40
C MET A 98 26.02 14.55 1.58
N LYS A 99 26.60 13.51 2.19
CA LYS A 99 27.27 12.49 1.39
C LYS A 99 26.18 11.96 0.47
N ASP A 100 26.36 12.12 -0.84
CA ASP A 100 25.57 11.38 -1.82
C ASP A 100 25.62 9.92 -1.40
N SER A 101 24.54 9.44 -0.78
CA SER A 101 24.47 8.06 -0.36
C SER A 101 24.17 7.28 -1.63
N ASN A 102 25.21 6.73 -2.23
CA ASN A 102 25.05 5.78 -3.33
C ASN A 102 24.02 4.71 -2.91
N PRO A 103 23.22 4.21 -3.87
CA PRO A 103 22.32 3.09 -3.61
C PRO A 103 23.08 1.96 -2.94
N VAL A 104 22.41 1.25 -2.02
CA VAL A 104 22.98 0.00 -1.47
C VAL A 104 23.24 -0.93 -2.66
N PRO A 105 24.47 -1.45 -2.83
CA PRO A 105 24.79 -2.29 -3.97
C PRO A 105 23.86 -3.50 -4.04
N TRP A 106 23.46 -3.87 -5.25
CA TRP A 106 22.71 -5.09 -5.48
C TRP A 106 23.56 -6.32 -5.13
N PRO A 107 22.97 -7.36 -4.52
CA PRO A 107 23.70 -8.56 -4.18
C PRO A 107 24.02 -9.37 -5.45
N ASP A 108 25.16 -10.07 -5.46
CA ASP A 108 25.56 -10.93 -6.58
C ASP A 108 24.57 -12.10 -6.82
N SER A 109 23.90 -12.54 -5.76
CA SER A 109 22.85 -13.56 -5.80
C SER A 109 21.78 -13.28 -4.73
N VAL A 110 20.51 -13.51 -5.05
CA VAL A 110 19.40 -13.35 -4.10
C VAL A 110 18.91 -14.74 -3.69
N ARG A 111 19.09 -15.12 -2.42
CA ARG A 111 18.60 -16.39 -1.87
C ARG A 111 17.40 -16.20 -0.97
N ARG A 112 17.27 -15.01 -0.39
CA ARG A 112 16.26 -14.68 0.61
C ARG A 112 15.62 -13.37 0.22
N VAL A 113 14.39 -13.41 -0.27
CA VAL A 113 13.65 -12.23 -0.71
C VAL A 113 12.45 -11.99 0.20
N ALA A 114 12.31 -10.75 0.66
CA ALA A 114 11.16 -10.33 1.43
C ALA A 114 10.29 -9.41 0.59
N PHE A 115 8.99 -9.67 0.55
CA PHE A 115 7.99 -8.81 -0.05
C PHE A 115 7.17 -8.12 1.04
N LEU A 116 6.97 -6.82 0.89
CA LEU A 116 6.14 -6.00 1.76
C LEU A 116 5.03 -5.35 0.95
N PHE A 117 3.80 -5.63 1.31
CA PHE A 117 2.59 -5.04 0.74
C PHE A 117 1.87 -4.20 1.80
N ALA A 118 1.21 -3.13 1.37
CA ALA A 118 0.42 -2.30 2.27
C ALA A 118 -0.96 -2.93 2.51
N MET A 119 -1.60 -3.40 1.43
CA MET A 119 -2.95 -3.95 1.48
C MET A 119 -2.99 -5.44 1.18
N SER A 120 -3.92 -6.14 1.84
CA SER A 120 -4.11 -7.58 1.64
C SER A 120 -4.48 -7.91 0.19
N ALA A 121 -5.29 -7.06 -0.45
CA ALA A 121 -5.71 -7.20 -1.85
C ALA A 121 -4.55 -7.17 -2.86
N GLU A 122 -3.40 -6.59 -2.50
CA GLU A 122 -2.25 -6.44 -3.39
C GLU A 122 -1.38 -7.69 -3.43
N GLY A 123 -1.26 -8.40 -2.30
CA GLY A 123 -0.25 -9.45 -2.14
C GLY A 123 -0.74 -10.79 -1.62
N LEU A 124 -1.94 -10.91 -1.04
CA LEU A 124 -2.37 -12.16 -0.41
C LEU A 124 -2.46 -13.31 -1.43
N GLY A 125 -3.03 -13.03 -2.61
CA GLY A 125 -3.08 -14.01 -3.71
C GLY A 125 -1.70 -14.45 -4.20
N PHE A 126 -0.67 -13.60 -4.08
CA PHE A 126 0.71 -13.98 -4.39
C PHE A 126 1.29 -14.95 -3.35
N ALA A 127 1.07 -14.70 -2.06
CA ALA A 127 1.48 -15.63 -1.00
C ALA A 127 0.76 -16.98 -1.11
N GLU A 128 -0.54 -16.96 -1.41
CA GLU A 128 -1.36 -18.17 -1.61
C GLU A 128 -0.92 -18.96 -2.84
N ALA A 129 -0.67 -18.29 -3.97
CA ALA A 129 -0.22 -18.93 -5.21
C ALA A 129 1.14 -19.62 -5.07
N LEU A 130 1.98 -19.12 -4.17
CA LEU A 130 3.27 -19.73 -3.82
C LEU A 130 3.15 -20.82 -2.74
N GLY A 131 1.98 -21.01 -2.13
CA GLY A 131 1.78 -21.97 -1.05
C GLY A 131 2.58 -21.64 0.21
N LEU A 132 2.81 -20.35 0.49
CA LEU A 132 3.57 -19.93 1.68
C LEU A 132 2.79 -20.27 2.96
N GLU A 133 3.51 -20.68 4.00
CA GLU A 133 2.92 -20.99 5.30
C GLU A 133 2.56 -19.69 6.03
N ASP A 134 1.33 -19.59 6.54
CA ASP A 134 0.92 -18.50 7.43
C ASP A 134 1.62 -18.63 8.78
N ARG A 135 2.46 -17.64 9.10
CA ARG A 135 3.24 -17.60 10.34
C ARG A 135 2.54 -16.77 11.42
N GLY A 136 1.33 -16.30 11.15
CA GLY A 136 0.53 -15.47 12.02
C GLY A 136 1.09 -14.05 12.13
N ARG A 137 1.08 -13.51 13.35
CA ARG A 137 1.59 -12.17 13.61
C ARG A 137 3.10 -12.10 13.50
N LEU A 138 3.61 -11.10 12.78
CA LEU A 138 5.04 -10.82 12.68
C LEU A 138 5.60 -10.26 14.00
N ASP A 139 4.79 -9.47 14.70
CA ASP A 139 5.02 -8.98 16.05
C ASP A 139 3.75 -9.22 16.88
N PRO A 140 3.83 -9.79 18.10
CA PRO A 140 2.66 -10.12 18.90
C PRO A 140 1.77 -8.91 19.22
N ASP A 141 2.36 -7.72 19.33
CA ASP A 141 1.68 -6.50 19.77
C ASP A 141 1.14 -5.66 18.60
N LEU A 142 1.54 -5.98 17.37
CA LEU A 142 1.08 -5.29 16.15
C LEU A 142 0.11 -6.16 15.33
N ALA A 143 -0.69 -5.51 14.49
CA ALA A 143 -1.60 -6.20 13.56
C ALA A 143 -0.86 -6.89 12.40
N SER A 144 0.43 -6.58 12.23
CA SER A 144 1.26 -7.09 11.13
C SER A 144 1.25 -8.62 11.08
N HIS A 145 1.08 -9.16 9.88
CA HIS A 145 1.04 -10.59 9.63
C HIS A 145 1.99 -10.94 8.49
N TRP A 146 2.44 -12.19 8.45
CA TRP A 146 3.42 -12.61 7.45
C TRP A 146 3.34 -14.10 7.14
N PHE A 147 3.83 -14.42 5.95
CA PHE A 147 3.94 -15.75 5.40
C PHE A 147 5.41 -16.05 5.07
N GLU A 148 5.78 -17.31 5.13
CA GLU A 148 7.14 -17.76 4.86
C GLU A 148 7.11 -19.08 4.09
N GLY A 149 8.06 -19.28 3.18
CA GLY A 149 8.17 -20.51 2.42
C GLY A 149 9.38 -20.52 1.50
N ARG A 150 9.39 -21.52 0.62
CA ARG A 150 10.47 -21.74 -0.34
C ARG A 150 9.90 -21.84 -1.74
N PHE A 151 10.65 -21.34 -2.70
CA PHE A 151 10.31 -21.41 -4.12
C PHE A 151 11.48 -22.02 -4.89
N SER A 152 11.16 -22.97 -5.76
CA SER A 152 12.11 -23.58 -6.69
C SER A 152 11.74 -23.17 -8.11
N PRO A 153 12.66 -22.56 -8.88
CA PRO A 153 12.44 -22.27 -10.29
C PRO A 153 12.05 -23.54 -11.07
N VAL A 154 11.06 -23.41 -11.95
CA VAL A 154 10.55 -24.54 -12.74
C VAL A 154 11.67 -25.09 -13.64
N GLY A 155 11.97 -26.39 -13.49
CA GLY A 155 12.99 -27.07 -14.28
C GLY A 155 14.40 -27.02 -13.69
N ASP A 156 14.55 -26.52 -12.46
CA ASP A 156 15.82 -26.54 -11.72
C ASP A 156 15.62 -27.13 -10.31
N ASP A 157 15.80 -28.45 -10.19
CA ASP A 157 15.62 -29.19 -8.93
C ASP A 157 16.86 -29.12 -8.01
N ARG A 158 17.85 -28.30 -8.37
CA ARG A 158 19.06 -28.15 -7.57
C ARG A 158 18.76 -27.40 -6.27
N PRO A 159 19.17 -27.90 -5.09
CA PRO A 159 18.95 -27.21 -3.82
C PRO A 159 19.52 -25.79 -3.81
N GLU A 160 20.62 -25.57 -4.52
CA GLU A 160 21.23 -24.25 -4.69
C GLU A 160 20.44 -23.30 -5.61
N SER A 161 19.29 -23.69 -6.15
CA SER A 161 18.41 -22.79 -6.90
C SER A 161 17.15 -22.40 -6.11
N GLU A 162 17.00 -22.95 -4.90
CA GLU A 162 15.89 -22.62 -4.01
C GLU A 162 16.06 -21.23 -3.40
N ILE A 163 14.94 -20.50 -3.35
CA ILE A 163 14.84 -19.15 -2.79
C ILE A 163 13.90 -19.21 -1.59
N GLU A 164 14.34 -18.68 -0.45
CA GLU A 164 13.47 -18.42 0.70
C GLU A 164 12.68 -17.13 0.45
N ILE A 165 11.37 -17.20 0.68
CA ILE A 165 10.45 -16.08 0.47
C ILE A 165 9.73 -15.78 1.77
N ALA A 166 9.70 -14.50 2.12
CA ALA A 166 8.78 -13.97 3.12
C ALA A 166 7.86 -12.94 2.49
N VAL A 167 6.58 -12.96 2.85
CA VAL A 167 5.59 -11.94 2.44
C VAL A 167 4.97 -11.37 3.71
N ALA A 168 5.01 -10.06 3.89
CA ALA A 168 4.43 -9.40 5.06
C ALA A 168 3.50 -8.27 4.68
N PHE A 169 2.57 -8.01 5.60
CA PHE A 169 1.59 -6.94 5.52
C PHE A 169 1.50 -6.26 6.89
N ALA A 170 1.14 -4.98 6.90
CA ALA A 170 0.86 -4.27 8.15
C ALA A 170 -0.39 -4.79 8.88
N GLY A 171 -1.28 -5.48 8.16
CA GLY A 171 -2.50 -6.08 8.70
C GLY A 171 -3.64 -5.06 8.84
N THR A 172 -4.71 -5.49 9.50
CA THR A 172 -5.95 -4.72 9.62
C THR A 172 -5.95 -3.86 10.88
N ASP A 173 -6.34 -2.60 10.75
CA ASP A 173 -6.58 -1.69 11.87
C ASP A 173 -7.72 -2.25 12.74
N PRO A 174 -7.47 -2.53 14.04
CA PRO A 174 -8.49 -3.10 14.92
C PRO A 174 -9.64 -2.14 15.25
N THR A 175 -9.45 -0.83 15.09
CA THR A 175 -10.47 0.19 15.32
C THR A 175 -11.34 0.41 14.08
N HIS A 176 -10.73 0.48 12.90
CA HIS A 176 -11.43 0.87 11.67
C HIS A 176 -11.77 -0.30 10.74
N GLY A 177 -11.14 -1.47 10.92
CA GLY A 177 -11.40 -2.66 10.11
C GLY A 177 -10.89 -2.59 8.67
N VAL A 178 -9.94 -1.69 8.38
CA VAL A 178 -9.30 -1.52 7.06
C VAL A 178 -7.81 -1.86 7.12
N ASP A 179 -7.16 -2.13 5.99
CA ASP A 179 -5.71 -2.34 5.94
C ASP A 179 -4.95 -1.11 6.50
N GLN A 180 -3.90 -1.34 7.28
CA GLN A 180 -3.03 -0.31 7.81
C GLN A 180 -2.04 0.18 6.74
N ILE A 181 -2.48 1.17 5.96
CA ILE A 181 -1.65 1.84 4.94
C ILE A 181 -0.87 3.02 5.52
N GLY A 182 0.11 3.53 4.78
CA GLY A 182 0.92 4.69 5.15
C GLY A 182 2.30 4.34 5.70
N THR A 183 3.09 5.39 5.92
CA THR A 183 4.54 5.30 6.18
C THR A 183 4.86 4.65 7.52
N VAL A 184 4.04 4.90 8.55
CA VAL A 184 4.23 4.37 9.92
C VAL A 184 4.06 2.85 9.97
N PRO A 185 2.90 2.26 9.62
CA PRO A 185 2.71 0.81 9.67
C PRO A 185 3.66 0.07 8.72
N ALA A 186 3.93 0.63 7.54
CA ALA A 186 4.88 0.04 6.59
C ALA A 186 6.30 -0.03 7.17
N THR A 187 6.78 1.04 7.80
CA THR A 187 8.14 1.08 8.38
C THR A 187 8.27 0.13 9.58
N LEU A 188 7.26 0.05 10.45
CA LEU A 188 7.26 -0.87 11.60
C LEU A 188 7.29 -2.34 11.15
N THR A 189 6.43 -2.67 10.18
CA THR A 189 6.36 -4.02 9.60
C THR A 189 7.66 -4.38 8.89
N ALA A 190 8.18 -3.48 8.06
CA ALA A 190 9.46 -3.66 7.38
C ALA A 190 10.60 -3.88 8.39
N TYR A 191 10.67 -3.09 9.45
CA TYR A 191 11.71 -3.23 10.47
C TYR A 191 11.65 -4.62 11.11
N LYS A 192 10.47 -5.07 11.55
CA LYS A 192 10.32 -6.40 12.15
C LYS A 192 10.65 -7.52 11.16
N LEU A 193 10.23 -7.38 9.90
CA LEU A 193 10.50 -8.34 8.83
C LEU A 193 12.01 -8.46 8.58
N LEU A 194 12.70 -7.33 8.42
CA LEU A 194 14.16 -7.30 8.21
C LEU A 194 14.92 -7.91 9.38
N ARG A 195 14.49 -7.69 10.63
CA ARG A 195 15.14 -8.27 11.82
C ARG A 195 14.92 -9.77 11.96
N ARG A 196 13.72 -10.25 11.60
CA ARG A 196 13.33 -11.65 11.76
C ARG A 196 13.78 -12.52 10.59
N PHE A 197 13.44 -12.10 9.37
CA PHE A 197 13.74 -12.85 8.16
C PHE A 197 15.16 -12.58 7.66
N LYS A 198 15.71 -11.38 7.77
CA LYS A 198 17.06 -11.02 7.25
C LYS A 198 17.23 -11.34 5.75
N PRO A 199 16.45 -10.71 4.87
CA PRO A 199 16.55 -10.94 3.43
C PRO A 199 17.82 -10.35 2.83
N ASP A 200 18.22 -10.87 1.67
CA ASP A 200 19.22 -10.28 0.77
C ASP A 200 18.64 -9.11 -0.02
N LEU A 201 17.33 -9.12 -0.26
CA LEU A 201 16.58 -8.10 -0.99
C LEU A 201 15.21 -7.87 -0.35
N LEU A 202 14.89 -6.60 -0.07
CA LEU A 202 13.54 -6.18 0.30
C LEU A 202 12.81 -5.59 -0.92
N VAL A 203 11.65 -6.12 -1.23
CA VAL A 203 10.77 -5.65 -2.29
C VAL A 203 9.53 -5.03 -1.66
N ASN A 204 9.28 -3.74 -1.91
CA ASN A 204 7.99 -3.14 -1.62
C ASN A 204 7.14 -3.13 -2.89
N ALA A 205 6.08 -3.93 -2.91
CA ALA A 205 5.19 -4.02 -4.03
C ALA A 205 3.79 -3.53 -3.65
N GLY A 206 3.12 -2.86 -4.58
CA GLY A 206 1.77 -2.36 -4.36
C GLY A 206 1.23 -1.54 -5.52
N THR A 207 0.00 -1.13 -5.38
CA THR A 207 -0.68 -0.19 -6.27
C THR A 207 -0.24 1.25 -5.99
N CYS A 208 -0.49 2.15 -6.94
CA CYS A 208 -0.07 3.55 -6.87
C CYS A 208 -0.85 4.43 -7.85
N GLY A 209 -0.78 5.74 -7.63
CA GLY A 209 -1.18 6.74 -8.62
C GLY A 209 -0.08 6.97 -9.65
N GLY A 210 -0.46 7.13 -10.92
CA GLY A 210 0.46 7.43 -12.02
C GLY A 210 0.20 8.80 -12.66
N PHE A 211 1.09 9.21 -13.57
CA PHE A 211 0.95 10.48 -14.31
C PHE A 211 0.89 10.21 -15.82
N HIS A 212 -0.22 10.58 -16.45
CA HIS A 212 -0.42 10.44 -17.89
C HIS A 212 0.60 11.25 -18.70
N ALA A 213 0.89 12.47 -18.26
CA ALA A 213 1.90 13.33 -18.89
C ALA A 213 3.30 12.70 -18.92
N ARG A 214 3.55 11.68 -18.09
CA ARG A 214 4.81 10.91 -18.01
C ARG A 214 4.69 9.49 -18.55
N GLY A 215 3.67 9.23 -19.38
CA GLY A 215 3.45 7.94 -20.03
C GLY A 215 2.70 6.92 -19.18
N GLY A 216 2.29 7.29 -17.96
CA GLY A 216 1.51 6.45 -17.06
C GLY A 216 0.12 6.16 -17.61
N ARG A 217 -0.33 4.92 -17.43
CA ARG A 217 -1.67 4.43 -17.76
C ARG A 217 -2.09 3.46 -16.68
N VAL A 218 -3.40 3.27 -16.48
CA VAL A 218 -3.88 2.21 -15.60
C VAL A 218 -3.34 0.86 -16.08
N GLY A 219 -2.69 0.12 -15.17
CA GLY A 219 -2.00 -1.13 -15.45
C GLY A 219 -0.53 -0.97 -15.89
N SER A 220 -0.01 0.25 -16.04
CA SER A 220 1.43 0.48 -16.16
C SER A 220 2.14 0.00 -14.90
N LEU A 221 3.32 -0.60 -15.07
CA LEU A 221 4.19 -1.04 -13.98
C LEU A 221 5.46 -0.18 -13.98
N TYR A 222 5.84 0.33 -12.81
CA TYR A 222 7.07 1.08 -12.61
C TYR A 222 7.97 0.39 -11.60
N LEU A 223 9.27 0.38 -11.89
CA LEU A 223 10.29 0.08 -10.88
C LEU A 223 10.79 1.39 -10.27
N GLY A 224 10.89 1.42 -8.94
CA GLY A 224 11.56 2.50 -8.20
C GLY A 224 13.05 2.47 -8.47
N ALA A 225 13.45 2.99 -9.61
CA ALA A 225 14.72 2.77 -10.27
C ALA A 225 15.47 4.08 -10.58
N LYS A 226 14.93 5.21 -10.15
CA LYS A 226 15.56 6.54 -10.27
C LYS A 226 15.82 7.14 -8.88
N ALA A 227 14.76 7.40 -8.13
CA ALA A 227 14.85 7.92 -6.76
C ALA A 227 13.54 7.69 -5.99
N PHE A 228 13.64 7.69 -4.67
CA PHE A 228 12.53 7.80 -3.73
C PHE A 228 12.53 9.17 -3.07
N LEU A 229 11.35 9.78 -2.94
CA LEU A 229 11.15 11.13 -2.39
C LEU A 229 9.95 11.15 -1.42
N PHE A 230 9.94 12.09 -0.49
CA PHE A 230 8.73 12.48 0.24
C PHE A 230 8.15 13.78 -0.29
N HIS A 231 6.84 13.86 -0.46
CA HIS A 231 6.14 15.08 -0.92
C HIS A 231 5.41 15.85 0.19
N ASP A 232 5.21 15.24 1.35
CA ASP A 232 4.43 15.80 2.45
C ASP A 232 5.27 16.27 3.66
N ARG A 233 6.60 16.18 3.58
CA ARG A 233 7.55 16.57 4.65
C ARG A 233 8.19 17.93 4.37
N ARG A 234 7.37 18.98 4.40
CA ARG A 234 7.80 20.36 4.10
C ARG A 234 8.37 21.04 5.35
N ILE A 235 9.69 21.14 5.43
CA ILE A 235 10.40 21.69 6.60
C ILE A 235 11.29 22.87 6.14
N PRO A 236 10.82 24.13 6.20
CA PRO A 236 11.53 25.29 5.67
C PRO A 236 12.61 25.80 6.65
N LEU A 237 13.48 24.89 7.11
CA LEU A 237 14.64 25.20 7.95
C LEU A 237 15.91 24.79 7.20
N PRO A 238 17.02 25.54 7.29
CA PRO A 238 18.26 25.23 6.58
C PRO A 238 18.71 23.77 6.77
N GLY A 239 18.83 23.03 5.67
CA GLY A 239 19.23 21.62 5.65
C GLY A 239 18.11 20.62 5.99
N PHE A 240 17.05 21.04 6.69
CA PHE A 240 15.89 20.18 6.96
C PHE A 240 14.93 20.10 5.78
N ASP A 241 15.02 21.03 4.84
CA ASP A 241 14.34 20.98 3.54
C ASP A 241 14.80 19.76 2.73
N ALA A 242 16.11 19.56 2.60
CA ALA A 242 16.69 18.39 1.95
C ALA A 242 16.42 17.09 2.74
N PHE A 243 16.47 17.14 4.07
CA PHE A 243 16.06 16.03 4.93
C PHE A 243 14.59 15.66 4.74
N GLY A 244 13.72 16.65 4.66
CA GLY A 244 12.29 16.49 4.44
C GLY A 244 12.00 15.85 3.10
N LEU A 245 12.60 16.37 2.02
CA LEU A 245 12.57 15.74 0.69
C LEU A 245 13.03 14.27 0.76
N GLY A 246 14.07 14.02 1.55
CA GLY A 246 14.53 12.66 1.86
C GLY A 246 14.95 11.86 0.64
N ARG A 247 15.55 12.51 -0.36
CA ARG A 247 15.92 11.89 -1.65
C ARG A 247 16.86 10.71 -1.42
N ILE A 248 16.43 9.54 -1.88
CA ILE A 248 17.22 8.29 -1.86
C ILE A 248 17.43 7.84 -3.30
N PRO A 249 18.67 7.84 -3.82
CA PRO A 249 18.98 7.27 -5.12
C PRO A 249 18.61 5.78 -5.16
N ALA A 250 18.07 5.33 -6.29
CA ALA A 250 17.69 3.94 -6.48
C ALA A 250 18.44 3.34 -7.67
N ASP A 251 18.80 2.06 -7.56
CA ASP A 251 19.40 1.28 -8.64
C ASP A 251 18.65 -0.03 -8.83
N HIS A 252 18.82 -0.68 -9.98
CA HIS A 252 18.16 -1.93 -10.32
C HIS A 252 18.90 -2.69 -11.43
N PRO A 253 18.81 -4.02 -11.47
CA PRO A 253 19.24 -4.81 -12.62
C PRO A 253 18.37 -4.47 -13.83
N LYS A 254 19.00 -4.01 -14.92
CA LYS A 254 18.30 -3.64 -16.17
C LYS A 254 17.41 -4.76 -16.73
N ALA A 255 17.79 -6.02 -16.49
CA ALA A 255 17.03 -7.19 -16.91
C ALA A 255 15.61 -7.23 -16.30
N LEU A 256 15.41 -6.66 -15.10
CA LEU A 256 14.11 -6.65 -14.43
C LEU A 256 13.09 -5.77 -15.18
N LEU A 257 13.50 -4.69 -15.85
CA LEU A 257 12.58 -3.86 -16.63
C LEU A 257 11.91 -4.67 -17.74
N GLY A 258 12.70 -5.40 -18.52
CA GLY A 258 12.19 -6.24 -19.61
C GLY A 258 11.36 -7.43 -19.11
N LEU A 259 11.82 -8.10 -18.05
CA LEU A 259 11.13 -9.24 -17.45
C LEU A 259 9.72 -8.87 -16.96
N LEU A 260 9.61 -7.72 -16.29
CA LEU A 260 8.37 -7.26 -15.70
C LEU A 260 7.52 -6.42 -16.64
N ASN A 261 8.04 -6.06 -17.82
CA ASN A 261 7.46 -5.07 -18.72
C ASN A 261 7.16 -3.76 -17.96
N ALA A 262 8.17 -3.29 -17.25
CA ALA A 262 8.11 -2.13 -16.36
C ALA A 262 8.98 -0.98 -16.87
N GLU A 263 8.61 0.24 -16.49
CA GLU A 263 9.38 1.44 -16.76
C GLU A 263 10.13 1.91 -15.50
N PRO A 264 11.33 2.51 -15.61
CA PRO A 264 12.03 3.07 -14.46
C PRO A 264 11.41 4.42 -14.05
N GLY A 265 11.06 4.56 -12.77
CA GLY A 265 10.35 5.73 -12.25
C GLY A 265 10.98 6.37 -11.01
N VAL A 266 10.68 7.65 -10.83
CA VAL A 266 10.79 8.34 -9.53
C VAL A 266 9.51 8.05 -8.75
N VAL A 267 9.65 7.54 -7.53
CA VAL A 267 8.55 7.22 -6.62
C VAL A 267 8.47 8.32 -5.55
N SER A 268 7.30 8.90 -5.38
CA SER A 268 7.07 9.92 -4.35
C SER A 268 6.03 9.44 -3.34
N THR A 269 6.36 9.56 -2.05
CA THR A 269 5.59 9.00 -0.95
C THR A 269 5.04 10.10 -0.02
N GLY A 270 3.82 9.91 0.44
CA GLY A 270 3.19 10.75 1.45
C GLY A 270 1.93 10.07 2.01
N ASP A 271 1.52 10.44 3.21
CA ASP A 271 0.48 9.71 3.96
C ASP A 271 -0.97 10.09 3.58
N SER A 272 -1.14 10.95 2.58
CA SER A 272 -2.45 11.36 2.05
C SER A 272 -2.73 10.76 0.68
N PHE A 273 -3.96 10.25 0.48
CA PHE A 273 -4.37 9.67 -0.80
C PHE A 273 -4.48 10.72 -1.90
N THR A 274 -5.31 11.73 -1.71
CA THR A 274 -5.48 12.87 -2.63
C THR A 274 -4.38 13.91 -2.43
N PRO A 275 -3.70 14.36 -3.49
CA PRO A 275 -2.68 15.39 -3.38
C PRO A 275 -3.27 16.80 -3.25
N THR A 276 -2.52 17.67 -2.59
CA THR A 276 -2.75 19.12 -2.58
C THR A 276 -2.17 19.80 -3.83
N GLU A 277 -2.56 21.05 -4.12
CA GLU A 277 -1.97 21.84 -5.21
C GLU A 277 -0.44 21.98 -5.07
N ALA A 278 0.06 22.14 -3.85
CA ALA A 278 1.49 22.21 -3.58
C ALA A 278 2.21 20.89 -3.93
N GLU A 279 1.58 19.75 -3.65
CA GLU A 279 2.12 18.43 -4.00
C GLU A 279 2.07 18.18 -5.50
N LEU A 280 1.03 18.63 -6.20
CA LEU A 280 0.97 18.57 -7.67
C LEU A 280 2.12 19.38 -8.31
N ALA A 281 2.38 20.59 -7.84
CA ALA A 281 3.51 21.39 -8.30
C ALA A 281 4.87 20.73 -7.99
N PHE A 282 4.97 20.07 -6.83
CA PHE A 282 6.15 19.29 -6.46
C PHE A 282 6.38 18.10 -7.43
N PHE A 283 5.32 17.34 -7.74
CA PHE A 283 5.41 16.21 -8.67
C PHE A 283 5.90 16.64 -10.05
N GLU A 284 5.47 17.83 -10.50
CA GLU A 284 5.94 18.42 -11.74
C GLU A 284 7.43 18.74 -11.69
N THR A 285 7.85 19.46 -10.64
CA THR A 285 9.23 19.90 -10.45
C THR A 285 10.21 18.73 -10.35
N GLU A 286 9.86 17.69 -9.60
CA GLU A 286 10.73 16.54 -9.34
C GLU A 286 10.62 15.43 -10.39
N GLY A 287 9.72 15.58 -11.38
CA GLY A 287 9.50 14.57 -12.41
C GLY A 287 9.01 13.23 -11.85
N VAL A 288 8.05 13.27 -10.92
CA VAL A 288 7.50 12.09 -10.24
C VAL A 288 6.70 11.24 -11.22
N HIS A 289 7.03 9.94 -11.32
CA HIS A 289 6.36 9.01 -12.24
C HIS A 289 5.20 8.28 -11.57
N VAL A 290 5.35 7.97 -10.28
CA VAL A 290 4.32 7.32 -9.47
C VAL A 290 4.27 7.91 -8.06
N LYS A 291 3.06 8.01 -7.52
CA LYS A 291 2.74 8.47 -6.16
C LYS A 291 2.23 7.30 -5.33
N ASP A 292 2.81 7.09 -4.15
CA ASP A 292 2.37 6.06 -3.19
C ASP A 292 2.35 6.58 -1.75
N MET A 293 2.18 5.68 -0.77
CA MET A 293 2.06 6.02 0.64
C MET A 293 3.10 5.34 1.55
N GLU A 294 4.03 4.54 1.00
CA GLU A 294 4.97 3.73 1.80
C GLU A 294 6.43 3.75 1.35
N ALA A 295 6.70 3.72 0.05
CA ALA A 295 7.99 3.26 -0.49
C ALA A 295 9.19 4.05 0.00
N ALA A 296 9.14 5.38 0.05
CA ALA A 296 10.28 6.18 0.49
C ALA A 296 10.63 5.95 1.97
N ALA A 297 9.64 5.67 2.81
CA ALA A 297 9.87 5.34 4.23
C ALA A 297 10.56 3.99 4.38
N VAL A 298 10.11 3.00 3.62
CA VAL A 298 10.71 1.66 3.60
C VAL A 298 12.11 1.70 2.97
N ALA A 299 12.30 2.48 1.90
CA ALA A 299 13.61 2.70 1.27
C ALA A 299 14.60 3.34 2.25
N ARG A 300 14.16 4.33 3.02
CA ARG A 300 15.01 4.99 4.02
C ARG A 300 15.46 4.02 5.11
N LEU A 301 14.54 3.17 5.57
CA LEU A 301 14.85 2.13 6.54
C LEU A 301 15.83 1.10 5.97
N ALA A 302 15.57 0.59 4.77
CA ALA A 302 16.42 -0.38 4.10
C ALA A 302 17.84 0.15 3.90
N ALA A 303 17.98 1.40 3.45
CA ALA A 303 19.26 2.09 3.35
C ALA A 303 19.97 2.20 4.73
N SER A 304 19.23 2.53 5.79
CA SER A 304 19.79 2.61 7.15
C SER A 304 20.29 1.27 7.67
N LEU A 305 19.68 0.17 7.22
CA LEU A 305 20.05 -1.20 7.57
C LEU A 305 20.99 -1.87 6.54
N GLN A 306 21.39 -1.13 5.51
CA GLN A 306 22.24 -1.62 4.40
C GLN A 306 21.63 -2.87 3.72
N VAL A 307 20.31 -2.88 3.53
CA VAL A 307 19.59 -3.92 2.81
C VAL A 307 19.19 -3.38 1.42
N PRO A 308 19.54 -4.07 0.33
CA PRO A 308 19.07 -3.74 -1.01
C PRO A 308 17.54 -3.63 -1.07
N PHE A 309 17.04 -2.63 -1.80
CA PHE A 309 15.63 -2.30 -1.85
C PHE A 309 15.15 -2.08 -3.29
N LEU A 310 14.00 -2.66 -3.62
CA LEU A 310 13.30 -2.43 -4.88
C LEU A 310 11.83 -2.08 -4.60
N ALA A 311 11.30 -1.07 -5.27
CA ALA A 311 9.86 -0.85 -5.32
C ALA A 311 9.27 -1.30 -6.65
N VAL A 312 8.16 -2.02 -6.62
CA VAL A 312 7.40 -2.44 -7.81
C VAL A 312 5.98 -1.87 -7.69
N LYS A 313 5.65 -0.90 -8.56
CA LYS A 313 4.47 -0.05 -8.40
C LYS A 313 3.55 -0.16 -9.61
N ALA A 314 2.31 -0.59 -9.37
CA ALA A 314 1.32 -0.80 -10.42
C ALA A 314 0.26 0.32 -10.41
N VAL A 315 0.07 0.99 -11.54
CA VAL A 315 -0.79 2.18 -11.61
C VAL A 315 -2.26 1.80 -11.62
N THR A 316 -3.04 2.26 -10.64
CA THR A 316 -4.49 2.04 -10.52
C THR A 316 -5.32 3.22 -11.01
N ASP A 317 -4.80 4.42 -10.82
CA ASP A 317 -5.43 5.71 -11.03
C ASP A 317 -4.41 6.71 -11.61
N LEU A 318 -4.90 7.79 -12.22
CA LEU A 318 -4.05 8.81 -12.85
C LEU A 318 -4.27 10.16 -12.17
N VAL A 319 -3.26 10.63 -11.46
CA VAL A 319 -3.29 11.82 -10.60
C VAL A 319 -3.50 13.11 -11.38
N ASP A 320 -3.08 13.15 -12.64
CA ASP A 320 -3.16 14.31 -13.53
C ASP A 320 -4.37 14.28 -14.49
N ARG A 321 -5.41 13.51 -14.13
CA ARG A 321 -6.64 13.34 -14.92
C ARG A 321 -7.86 13.81 -14.13
N PRO A 322 -8.94 14.24 -14.81
CA PRO A 322 -10.12 14.80 -14.14
C PRO A 322 -11.01 13.76 -13.45
N GLU A 323 -10.71 12.47 -13.58
CA GLU A 323 -11.46 11.42 -12.88
C GLU A 323 -11.04 11.40 -11.41
N PRO A 324 -11.98 11.33 -10.44
CA PRO A 324 -11.64 11.17 -9.03
C PRO A 324 -10.78 9.92 -8.79
N GLU A 325 -9.66 10.10 -8.10
CA GLU A 325 -8.65 9.07 -7.91
C GLU A 325 -9.21 7.85 -7.17
N GLU A 326 -10.05 8.07 -6.15
CA GLU A 326 -10.65 7.00 -5.34
C GLU A 326 -11.61 6.12 -6.15
N GLU A 327 -12.37 6.69 -7.08
CA GLU A 327 -13.27 5.94 -7.95
C GLU A 327 -12.48 5.09 -8.94
N SER A 328 -11.42 5.67 -9.52
CA SER A 328 -10.53 4.97 -10.45
C SER A 328 -9.79 3.84 -9.74
N PHE A 329 -9.28 4.10 -8.54
CA PHE A 329 -8.60 3.14 -7.68
C PHE A 329 -9.50 1.93 -7.38
N LEU A 330 -10.68 2.16 -6.80
CA LEU A 330 -11.60 1.09 -6.41
C LEU A 330 -12.02 0.22 -7.60
N ARG A 331 -12.25 0.82 -8.77
CA ARG A 331 -12.63 0.10 -9.99
C ARG A 331 -11.49 -0.78 -10.53
N ASN A 332 -10.24 -0.38 -10.32
CA ASN A 332 -9.07 -1.02 -10.94
C ASN A 332 -8.29 -1.94 -10.01
N LEU A 333 -8.45 -1.79 -8.69
CA LEU A 333 -7.64 -2.45 -7.66
C LEU A 333 -7.48 -3.96 -7.90
N GLU A 334 -8.58 -4.71 -7.99
CA GLU A 334 -8.53 -6.18 -8.12
C GLU A 334 -7.75 -6.62 -9.37
N ARG A 335 -8.06 -6.03 -10.54
CA ARG A 335 -7.43 -6.37 -11.82
C ARG A 335 -5.95 -6.01 -11.85
N VAL A 336 -5.60 -4.82 -11.33
CA VAL A 336 -4.22 -4.34 -11.33
C VAL A 336 -3.37 -5.10 -10.32
N SER A 337 -3.92 -5.44 -9.14
CA SER A 337 -3.28 -6.31 -8.15
C SER A 337 -3.02 -7.71 -8.71
N ALA A 338 -3.98 -8.34 -9.37
CA ALA A 338 -3.78 -9.65 -10.01
C ALA A 338 -2.64 -9.61 -11.04
N MET A 339 -2.58 -8.54 -11.86
CA MET A 339 -1.48 -8.33 -12.80
C MET A 339 -0.15 -8.16 -12.06
N LEU A 340 -0.09 -7.34 -11.01
CA LEU A 340 1.11 -7.16 -10.20
C LEU A 340 1.62 -8.50 -9.65
N GLN A 341 0.74 -9.30 -9.04
CA GLN A 341 1.08 -10.61 -8.47
C GLN A 341 1.65 -11.56 -9.54
N GLU A 342 1.07 -11.58 -10.74
CA GLU A 342 1.60 -12.35 -11.88
C GLU A 342 3.03 -11.89 -12.25
N ARG A 343 3.28 -10.58 -12.28
CA ARG A 343 4.61 -10.02 -12.59
C ARG A 343 5.62 -10.36 -11.51
N LEU A 344 5.24 -10.28 -10.23
CA LEU A 344 6.12 -10.67 -9.13
C LEU A 344 6.45 -12.16 -9.16
N HIS A 345 5.52 -13.03 -9.54
CA HIS A 345 5.80 -14.45 -9.72
C HIS A 345 6.85 -14.70 -10.81
N ARG A 346 6.78 -13.96 -11.93
CA ARG A 346 7.82 -14.02 -12.98
C ARG A 346 9.17 -13.51 -12.47
N MET A 347 9.17 -12.51 -11.58
CA MET A 347 10.39 -11.96 -10.99
C MET A 347 11.19 -13.02 -10.23
N LEU A 348 10.51 -13.97 -9.57
CA LEU A 348 11.17 -15.02 -8.80
C LEU A 348 12.06 -15.93 -9.67
N GLY A 349 11.73 -16.10 -10.96
CA GLY A 349 12.56 -16.87 -11.89
C GLY A 349 13.83 -16.14 -12.36
N TRP A 350 14.04 -14.89 -11.94
CA TRP A 350 15.27 -14.13 -12.22
C TRP A 350 16.32 -14.26 -11.11
N PHE A 351 15.89 -14.49 -9.86
CA PHE A 351 16.78 -14.71 -8.72
C PHE A 351 17.49 -16.06 -8.82
#